data_AF-A0A942ESA1-F1
#
_entry.id   AF-A0A942ESA1-F1
#
_cell.length_a   1.000
_cell.length_b   1.000
_cell.length_c   1.000
_cell.angle_alpha   90.00
_cell.angle_beta   90.00
_cell.angle_gamma   90.00
#
_symmetry.space_group_name_H-M   'P 1'
#
loop_
_entity.id
_entity.type
_entity.pdbx_description
1 polymer ?
#
loop_
_entity_poly.entity_id
_entity_poly.type
_entity_poly.pdbx_seq_one_letter_code
_entity_poly.pdbx_strand_id
1 'polypeptide(L)'
;MFKLTLLTTGKTKEPWLQGAVEEYTKRLKSAIELTWRLAKDDKQLEEWTLLEPHFLGLDPNGKLLHSKEWSSFLFDIWERQGCRLTMVIGGACGLTEPMKKKATALI
;
A
#
# COMPACT_ATOMS: atom_id res chain seq x y z
N MET A 1 1.91 -18.06 -0.79
CA MET A 1 1.06 -17.15 -1.57
C MET A 1 1.30 -15.74 -1.06
N PHE A 2 1.64 -14.80 -1.94
CA PHE A 2 1.95 -13.42 -1.54
C PHE A 2 0.67 -12.71 -1.09
N LYS A 3 0.75 -11.96 0.01
CA LYS A 3 -0.35 -11.19 0.56
C LYS A 3 -0.01 -9.72 0.48
N LEU A 4 -0.92 -8.94 -0.08
CA LEU A 4 -0.79 -7.51 -0.19
C LEU A 4 -2.00 -6.82 0.45
N THR A 5 -1.75 -6.02 1.47
CA THR A 5 -2.76 -5.17 2.10
C THR A 5 -2.56 -3.74 1.59
N LEU A 6 -3.58 -3.18 0.93
CA LEU A 6 -3.65 -1.77 0.60
C LEU A 6 -4.43 -1.04 1.69
N LEU A 7 -3.76 -0.16 2.40
CA LEU A 7 -4.34 0.66 3.46
C LEU A 7 -4.46 2.10 2.95
N THR A 8 -5.68 2.61 2.86
CA THR A 8 -5.94 3.95 2.33
C THR A 8 -7.13 4.60 3.03
N THR A 9 -7.18 5.93 2.99
CA THR A 9 -8.38 6.71 3.35
C THR A 9 -9.24 6.95 2.12
N GLY A 10 -10.54 7.06 2.34
CA GLY A 10 -11.49 7.48 1.31
C GLY A 10 -11.97 6.36 0.39
N LYS A 11 -13.16 6.56 -0.19
CA LYS A 11 -13.75 5.66 -1.19
C LYS A 11 -13.60 6.29 -2.57
N THR A 12 -13.25 5.48 -3.56
CA THR A 12 -13.29 5.86 -4.97
C THR A 12 -14.72 6.21 -5.37
N LYS A 13 -14.98 7.48 -5.73
CA LYS A 13 -16.33 7.96 -6.08
C LYS A 13 -16.66 7.80 -7.56
N GLU A 14 -15.66 7.67 -8.41
CA GLU A 14 -15.86 7.66 -9.87
C GLU A 14 -16.02 6.23 -10.41
N PRO A 15 -17.08 5.93 -11.20
CA PRO A 15 -17.36 4.57 -11.67
C PRO A 15 -16.26 3.96 -12.55
N TRP A 16 -15.59 4.77 -13.37
CA TRP A 16 -14.52 4.26 -14.25
C TRP A 16 -13.28 3.81 -13.47
N LEU A 17 -12.96 4.49 -12.36
CA LEU A 17 -11.88 4.07 -11.48
C LEU A 17 -12.20 2.77 -10.74
N GLN A 18 -13.47 2.60 -10.34
CA GLN A 18 -13.91 1.34 -9.72
C GLN A 18 -13.76 0.17 -10.71
N GLY A 19 -14.19 0.36 -11.96
CA GLY A 19 -14.02 -0.65 -13.02
C GLY A 19 -12.55 -1.00 -13.28
N ALA A 20 -11.68 0.01 -13.30
CA ALA A 20 -10.24 -0.22 -13.45
C ALA A 20 -9.64 -1.00 -12.27
N VAL A 21 -9.97 -0.62 -11.03
CA VAL A 21 -9.51 -1.32 -9.82
C VAL A 21 -9.97 -2.78 -9.82
N GLU A 22 -11.21 -3.05 -10.20
CA GLU A 22 -11.73 -4.42 -10.31
C GLU A 22 -10.99 -5.25 -11.35
N GLU A 23 -10.71 -4.68 -12.52
CA GLU A 23 -9.98 -5.36 -13.59
C GLU A 23 -8.57 -5.76 -13.16
N TYR A 24 -7.82 -4.83 -12.55
CA TYR A 24 -6.47 -5.13 -12.04
C TYR A 24 -6.52 -6.10 -10.85
N THR A 25 -7.52 -5.99 -9.98
CA THR A 25 -7.71 -6.92 -8.86
C THR A 25 -7.97 -8.34 -9.38
N LYS A 26 -8.79 -8.51 -10.43
CA LYS A 26 -9.05 -9.81 -11.07
C LYS A 26 -7.79 -10.41 -11.66
N ARG A 27 -6.97 -9.60 -12.36
CA ARG A 27 -5.71 -10.04 -12.97
C ARG A 27 -4.67 -10.45 -11.94
N LEU A 28 -4.60 -9.75 -10.81
CA LEU A 28 -3.64 -10.04 -9.74
C LEU A 28 -4.04 -11.23 -8.86
N LYS A 29 -5.32 -11.63 -8.86
CA LYS A 29 -5.87 -12.69 -7.99
C LYS A 29 -5.14 -14.03 -8.09
N SER A 30 -4.57 -14.36 -9.25
CA SER A 30 -3.84 -15.62 -9.44
C SER A 30 -2.47 -15.63 -8.75
N ALA A 31 -1.87 -14.47 -8.51
CA ALA A 31 -0.53 -14.33 -7.95
C ALA A 31 -0.53 -13.81 -6.49
N ILE A 32 -1.47 -12.92 -6.15
CA ILE A 32 -1.47 -12.15 -4.90
C ILE A 32 -2.87 -12.16 -4.27
N GLU A 33 -2.90 -12.39 -2.96
CA GLU A 33 -4.07 -12.17 -2.12
C GLU A 33 -4.16 -10.67 -1.77
N LEU A 34 -4.94 -9.92 -2.55
CA LEU A 34 -5.12 -8.48 -2.36
C LEU A 34 -6.25 -8.18 -1.36
N THR A 35 -5.93 -7.43 -0.30
CA THR A 35 -6.89 -6.98 0.72
C THR A 35 -6.91 -5.46 0.78
N TRP A 36 -8.10 -4.86 0.65
CA TRP A 36 -8.29 -3.42 0.83
C TRP A 36 -8.75 -3.13 2.26
N ARG A 37 -8.07 -2.20 2.94
CA ARG A 37 -8.47 -1.65 4.24
C ARG A 37 -8.70 -0.15 4.08
N LEU A 38 -9.95 0.26 4.28
CA LEU A 38 -10.37 1.65 4.13
C LEU A 38 -10.55 2.27 5.52
N ALA A 39 -9.68 3.23 5.85
CA ALA A 39 -9.84 4.05 7.05
C ALA A 39 -10.91 5.12 6.81
N LYS A 40 -11.67 5.45 7.86
CA LYS A 40 -12.71 6.49 7.82
C LYS A 40 -12.08 7.89 7.75
N ASP A 41 -11.07 8.12 8.58
CA ASP A 41 -10.41 9.40 8.78
C ASP A 41 -8.88 9.23 8.81
N ASP A 42 -8.14 10.30 8.55
CA ASP A 42 -6.67 10.32 8.56
C ASP A 42 -6.08 9.88 9.92
N LYS A 43 -6.77 10.19 11.03
CA LYS A 43 -6.36 9.72 12.37
C LYS A 43 -6.41 8.20 12.49
N GLN A 44 -7.47 7.58 11.97
CA GLN A 44 -7.61 6.13 11.99
C GLN A 44 -6.57 5.45 11.08
N LEU A 45 -6.26 6.09 9.95
CA LEU A 45 -5.19 5.63 9.06
C LEU A 45 -3.85 5.60 9.80
N GLU A 46 -3.53 6.69 10.50
CA GLU A 46 -2.31 6.79 11.29
C GLU A 46 -2.25 5.70 12.37
N GLU A 47 -3.31 5.53 13.17
CA GLU A 47 -3.37 4.48 14.19
C GLU A 47 -3.14 3.08 13.61
N TRP A 48 -3.83 2.72 12.53
CA TRP A 48 -3.65 1.41 11.89
C TRP A 48 -2.24 1.24 11.32
N THR A 49 -1.70 2.27 10.68
CA THR A 49 -0.34 2.25 10.12
C THR A 49 0.72 2.12 11.23
N LEU A 50 0.51 2.78 12.37
CA LEU A 50 1.39 2.68 13.53
C LEU A 50 1.27 1.35 14.28
N LEU A 51 0.24 0.55 14.03
CA LEU A 51 0.15 -0.84 14.51
C LEU A 51 0.79 -1.85 13.56
N GLU A 52 0.89 -1.54 12.26
CA GLU A 52 1.51 -2.42 11.27
C GLU A 52 3.03 -2.51 11.53
N PRO A 53 3.61 -3.72 11.67
CA PRO A 53 5.02 -3.87 12.00
C PRO A 53 5.93 -3.37 10.87
N HIS A 54 5.51 -3.58 9.62
CA HIS A 54 6.23 -3.17 8.43
C HIS A 54 5.24 -2.72 7.36
N PHE A 55 5.52 -1.57 6.73
CA PHE A 55 4.74 -1.09 5.61
C PHE A 55 5.59 -0.23 4.66
N LEU A 56 5.15 -0.12 3.42
CA LEU A 56 5.65 0.84 2.45
C LEU A 56 4.73 2.05 2.41
N GLY A 57 5.30 3.24 2.55
CA GLY A 57 4.56 4.48 2.36
C GLY A 57 4.67 4.94 0.92
N LEU A 58 3.54 5.15 0.23
CA LEU A 58 3.53 5.79 -1.08
C LEU A 58 3.56 7.32 -0.87
N ASP A 59 4.69 7.94 -1.20
CA ASP A 59 4.92 9.38 -1.00
C ASP A 59 5.60 9.98 -2.23
N PRO A 60 5.17 11.16 -2.73
CA PRO A 60 5.82 11.82 -3.88
C PRO A 60 7.32 12.10 -3.70
N ASN A 61 7.81 12.18 -2.46
CA ASN A 61 9.22 12.39 -2.13
C ASN A 61 9.96 11.06 -1.85
N GLY A 62 9.32 9.93 -2.13
CA GLY A 62 9.87 8.59 -2.00
C GLY A 62 10.88 8.25 -3.10
N LYS A 63 11.36 7.01 -3.06
CA LYS A 63 12.28 6.49 -4.08
C LYS A 63 11.53 6.18 -5.37
N LEU A 64 11.88 6.89 -6.43
CA LEU A 64 11.45 6.56 -7.78
C LEU A 64 12.11 5.25 -8.24
N LEU A 65 11.29 4.24 -8.52
CA LEU A 65 11.73 2.94 -9.00
C LEU A 65 11.12 2.64 -10.36
N HIS A 66 11.93 2.16 -11.31
CA HIS A 66 11.42 1.61 -12.56
C HIS A 66 10.80 0.24 -12.33
N SER A 67 9.95 -0.22 -13.25
CA SER A 67 9.16 -1.46 -13.05
C SER A 67 9.99 -2.70 -12.74
N LYS A 68 11.19 -2.84 -13.32
CA LYS A 68 12.10 -3.95 -13.03
C LYS A 68 12.64 -3.89 -11.60
N GLU A 69 13.04 -2.69 -11.17
CA GLU A 69 13.56 -2.44 -9.82
C GLU A 69 12.46 -2.63 -8.77
N TRP A 70 11.25 -2.13 -9.05
CA TRP A 70 10.06 -2.35 -8.23
C TRP A 70 9.76 -3.84 -8.07
N SER A 71 9.82 -4.61 -9.16
CA SER A 71 9.59 -6.05 -9.10
C SER A 71 10.60 -6.74 -8.18
N SER A 72 11.89 -6.48 -8.35
CA SER A 72 12.93 -7.05 -7.49
C SER A 72 12.76 -6.65 -6.03
N PHE A 73 12.48 -5.36 -5.79
CA PHE A 73 12.24 -4.81 -4.45
C PHE A 73 11.06 -5.49 -3.72
N LEU A 74 9.96 -5.75 -4.43
CA LEU A 74 8.80 -6.45 -3.85
C LEU A 74 9.14 -7.89 -3.45
N PHE A 75 9.88 -8.62 -4.28
CA PHE A 75 10.29 -9.99 -3.95
C PHE A 75 11.22 -10.02 -2.73
N ASP A 76 12.20 -9.11 -2.68
CA ASP A 76 13.11 -8.99 -1.53
C ASP A 76 12.36 -8.74 -0.22
N ILE A 77 11.32 -7.90 -0.25
CA ILE A 77 10.49 -7.64 0.94
C ILE A 77 9.69 -8.87 1.33
N TRP A 78 9.03 -9.53 0.37
CA TRP A 78 8.22 -10.70 0.68
C TRP A 78 9.04 -11.86 1.21
N GLU A 79 10.27 -12.06 0.74
CA GLU A 79 11.19 -13.05 1.30
C GLU A 79 11.55 -12.75 2.76
N ARG A 80 11.80 -11.48 3.08
CA ARG A 80 12.16 -11.04 4.45
C ARG A 80 10.99 -11.05 5.42
N GLN A 81 9.78 -10.73 4.95
CA GLN A 81 8.59 -10.45 5.76
C GLN A 81 7.57 -11.61 5.78
N GLY A 82 7.95 -12.79 5.29
CA GLY A 82 7.07 -13.97 5.32
C GLY A 82 5.85 -13.84 4.40
N CYS A 83 6.06 -13.33 3.18
CA CYS A 83 5.04 -13.16 2.13
C CYS A 83 3.93 -12.14 2.46
N ARG A 84 4.09 -11.28 3.46
CA ARG A 84 3.13 -10.22 3.78
C ARG A 84 3.72 -8.84 3.49
N LEU A 85 2.93 -8.01 2.82
CA LEU A 85 3.27 -6.61 2.54
C LEU A 85 2.06 -5.73 2.79
N THR A 86 2.25 -4.65 3.54
CA THR A 86 1.27 -3.57 3.67
C THR A 86 1.80 -2.35 2.93
N MET A 87 0.97 -1.79 2.04
CA MET A 87 1.24 -0.52 1.36
C MET A 87 0.22 0.51 1.84
N VAL A 88 0.69 1.72 2.14
CA VAL A 88 -0.13 2.79 2.70
C VAL A 88 -0.20 3.95 1.72
N ILE A 89 -1.43 4.35 1.41
CA ILE A 89 -1.75 5.51 0.58
C ILE A 89 -2.34 6.57 1.51
N GLY A 90 -1.71 7.74 1.54
CA GLY A 90 -2.16 8.87 2.34
C GLY A 90 -3.49 9.46 1.85
N GLY A 91 -4.12 10.26 2.72
CA GLY A 91 -5.28 11.05 2.36
C GLY A 91 -4.92 12.28 1.53
N ALA A 92 -5.81 13.27 1.51
CA ALA A 92 -5.58 14.51 0.75
C ALA A 92 -4.32 15.27 1.21
N CYS A 93 -3.96 15.15 2.49
CA CYS A 93 -2.76 15.75 3.08
C CYS A 93 -1.51 14.86 2.99
N GLY A 94 -1.60 13.68 2.37
CA GLY A 94 -0.51 12.70 2.28
C GLY A 94 -0.31 11.88 3.56
N LEU A 95 0.90 11.33 3.72
CA LEU A 95 1.30 10.60 4.92
C LEU A 95 1.75 11.57 6.01
N THR A 96 1.41 11.29 7.27
CA THR A 96 1.87 12.11 8.40
C THR A 96 3.34 11.83 8.74
N GLU A 97 4.02 12.77 9.39
CA GLU A 97 5.42 12.62 9.80
C GLU A 97 5.70 11.36 10.65
N PRO A 98 4.84 10.98 11.63
CA PRO A 98 4.98 9.71 12.34
C PRO A 98 4.98 8.49 11.41
N MET A 99 4.10 8.47 10.41
CA MET A 99 4.03 7.38 9.43
C MET A 99 5.31 7.34 8.59
N LYS A 100 5.78 8.48 8.09
CA LYS A 100 7.00 8.55 7.26
C LYS A 100 8.22 8.02 8.00
N LYS A 101 8.37 8.36 9.29
CA LYS A 101 9.50 7.91 10.13
C LYS A 101 9.47 6.41 10.40
N LYS A 102 8.28 5.80 10.47
CA LYS A 102 8.12 4.37 10.73
C LYS A 102 8.18 3.52 9.46
N ALA A 103 7.90 4.10 8.30
CA ALA A 103 7.84 3.37 7.03
C ALA A 103 9.14 2.60 6.76
N THR A 104 9.02 1.34 6.34
CA THR A 104 10.18 0.51 5.95
C THR A 104 10.90 1.12 4.75
N ALA A 105 10.13 1.68 3.83
CA ALA A 105 10.61 2.55 2.76
C ALA A 105 9.50 3.49 2.31
N LEU A 106 9.91 4.66 1.82
CA LEU A 106 9.07 5.58 1.08
C LEU A 106 9.34 5.39 -0.41
N ILE A 107 8.28 5.19 -1.16
CA ILE A 107 8.28 4.91 -2.60
C ILE A 107 7.45 5.98 -3.29
#